data_AF-A0A8H6WTU8-F1
#
_entry.id   AF-A0A8H6WTU8-F1
#
_cell.length_a   1.000
_cell.length_b   1.000
_cell.length_c   1.000
_cell.angle_alpha   90.00
_cell.angle_beta   90.00
_cell.angle_gamma   90.00
#
_symmetry.space_group_name_H-M   'P 1'
#
loop_
_entity.id
_entity.type
_entity.pdbx_description
1 polymer ?
#
loop_
_entity_poly.entity_id
_entity_poly.type
_entity_poly.pdbx_seq_one_letter_code
_entity_poly.pdbx_strand_id
1 'polypeptide(L)'
;MATSLALIPWDPEANKVVARIDENSRPDGGRWTLVLHALLHPSPGRTLDRVYTSLGKVVEKQANKAAYAFGLGPHVVAQKIKSYFGNGEERVQRLDLLRSTVPPQLEKKCFKLMKYTQPIESAETQCQAFKDVVHLVTLFPGLRVIFLCDKFLGGKTSADAISGLYNRDFVAVNAEWEFWRTLTTTCLSYSDIAVMVEGRRICELTVCDEGLGLVERLLIGRNSADTFQYSSAICVRYLGGVLALPGFWQDTGKIHSYVANRLCCEMVRLLKDIEVDVQTLGPIDESEPPFDYEGVDLLSTLILNGLLNWFSKLDKDDWGLQVWYESFKEFIQLLRRPRAAELLPGSSACATSSFEHILPTVHRDEDLNVLVNR
;
A
#
# COMPACT_ATOMS: atom_id res chain seq x y z
N MET A 1 -23.61 -26.93 -3.87
CA MET A 1 -22.42 -27.46 -4.57
C MET A 1 -22.14 -28.85 -4.02
N ALA A 2 -22.02 -29.86 -4.87
CA ALA A 2 -21.61 -31.20 -4.45
C ALA A 2 -20.20 -31.46 -4.97
N THR A 3 -19.25 -31.62 -4.05
CA THR A 3 -17.83 -31.85 -4.36
C THR A 3 -17.61 -33.36 -4.48
N SER A 4 -17.10 -33.82 -5.63
CA SER A 4 -16.69 -35.22 -5.81
C SER A 4 -15.19 -35.30 -5.64
N LEU A 5 -14.71 -36.16 -4.74
CA LEU A 5 -13.29 -36.45 -4.52
C LEU A 5 -12.91 -37.68 -5.36
N ALA A 6 -11.98 -37.52 -6.30
CA ALA A 6 -11.37 -38.62 -7.03
C ALA A 6 -9.96 -38.86 -6.47
N LEU A 7 -9.66 -40.11 -6.12
CA LEU A 7 -8.32 -40.54 -5.72
C LEU A 7 -7.54 -40.97 -6.98
N ILE A 8 -6.43 -40.30 -7.27
CA ILE A 8 -5.53 -40.63 -8.39
C ILE A 8 -4.39 -41.53 -7.87
N PRO A 9 -3.91 -42.51 -8.65
CA PRO A 9 -2.79 -43.37 -8.27
C PRO A 9 -1.49 -42.58 -7.96
N TRP A 10 -0.70 -43.22 -7.09
CA TRP A 10 0.49 -42.72 -6.40
C TRP A 10 1.63 -42.29 -7.34
N ASP A 11 2.25 -41.13 -7.04
CA ASP A 11 3.49 -40.64 -7.63
C ASP A 11 4.61 -40.65 -6.56
N PRO A 12 5.64 -41.50 -6.68
CA PRO A 12 6.72 -41.62 -5.70
C PRO A 12 7.67 -40.40 -5.59
N GLU A 13 7.65 -39.46 -6.53
CA GLU A 13 8.56 -38.29 -6.50
C GLU A 13 7.93 -37.04 -5.86
N ALA A 14 6.61 -37.05 -5.62
CA ALA A 14 5.89 -35.90 -5.09
C ALA A 14 5.99 -35.79 -3.54
N ASN A 15 7.10 -35.26 -3.03
CA ASN A 15 7.28 -34.96 -1.59
C ASN A 15 6.43 -33.78 -1.06
N LYS A 16 5.36 -33.38 -1.76
CA LYS A 16 4.47 -32.27 -1.37
C LYS A 16 3.02 -32.68 -1.52
N VAL A 17 2.18 -32.27 -0.56
CA VAL A 17 0.72 -32.29 -0.74
C VAL A 17 0.38 -31.26 -1.82
N VAL A 18 0.03 -31.72 -3.00
CA VAL A 18 -0.41 -30.86 -4.11
C VAL A 18 -1.93 -30.99 -4.22
N ALA A 19 -2.64 -29.93 -3.84
CA ALA A 19 -4.04 -29.75 -4.20
C ALA A 19 -4.06 -29.02 -5.54
N ARG A 20 -4.49 -29.71 -6.61
CA ARG A 20 -4.61 -29.12 -7.95
C ARG A 20 -6.06 -29.22 -8.40
N ILE A 21 -6.58 -28.10 -8.92
CA ILE A 21 -7.86 -28.08 -9.62
C ILE A 21 -7.53 -28.42 -11.07
N ASP A 22 -8.16 -29.47 -11.60
CA ASP A 22 -7.99 -29.86 -12.99
C ASP A 22 -8.81 -28.92 -13.89
N GLU A 23 -8.14 -27.96 -14.51
CA GLU A 23 -8.75 -26.97 -15.40
C GLU A 23 -9.31 -27.59 -16.70
N ASN A 24 -8.88 -28.80 -17.06
CA ASN A 24 -9.41 -29.53 -18.22
C ASN A 24 -10.73 -30.24 -17.92
N SER A 25 -11.15 -30.30 -16.65
CA SER A 25 -12.43 -30.88 -16.24
C SER A 25 -13.58 -29.89 -16.30
N ARG A 26 -13.84 -29.30 -17.47
CA ARG A 26 -15.12 -28.62 -17.78
C ARG A 26 -16.01 -29.54 -18.60
N PRO A 27 -16.84 -30.41 -17.99
CA PRO A 27 -18.05 -30.86 -18.66
C PRO A 27 -19.04 -29.69 -18.69
N ASP A 28 -19.94 -29.66 -19.68
CA ASP A 28 -20.97 -28.65 -19.97
C ASP A 28 -22.00 -28.38 -18.83
N GLY A 29 -21.65 -28.65 -17.56
CA GLY A 29 -22.52 -28.56 -16.39
C GLY A 29 -21.87 -28.00 -15.12
N GLY A 30 -20.81 -27.18 -15.23
CA GLY A 30 -20.39 -26.27 -14.15
C GLY A 30 -19.86 -26.90 -12.84
N ARG A 31 -19.36 -28.14 -12.86
CA ARG A 31 -18.70 -28.75 -11.70
C ARG A 31 -17.18 -28.61 -11.78
N TRP A 32 -16.59 -28.09 -10.71
CA TRP A 32 -15.15 -28.11 -10.48
C TRP A 32 -14.77 -29.39 -9.73
N THR A 33 -13.74 -30.09 -10.18
CA THR A 33 -13.18 -31.26 -9.50
C THR A 33 -11.88 -30.87 -8.82
N LEU A 34 -11.77 -31.16 -7.53
CA LEU A 34 -10.55 -30.90 -6.75
C LEU A 34 -9.87 -32.22 -6.41
N VAL A 35 -8.61 -32.35 -6.80
CA VAL A 35 -7.80 -33.56 -6.60
C VAL A 35 -6.81 -33.32 -5.46
N LEU A 36 -6.75 -34.26 -4.53
CA LEU A 36 -5.91 -34.21 -3.33
C LEU A 36 -4.98 -35.43 -3.29
N HIS A 37 -3.68 -35.19 -3.33
CA HIS A 37 -2.67 -36.21 -3.07
C HIS A 37 -2.19 -36.09 -1.61
N ALA A 38 -2.51 -37.09 -0.78
CA ALA A 38 -2.10 -37.13 0.63
C ALA A 38 -1.15 -38.31 0.89
N LEU A 39 0.06 -38.01 1.38
CA LEU A 39 1.02 -39.01 1.85
C LEU A 39 0.65 -39.47 3.28
N LEU A 40 0.40 -40.77 3.45
CA LEU A 40 0.09 -41.40 4.74
C LEU A 40 1.40 -41.78 5.47
N HIS A 41 1.85 -40.91 6.39
CA HIS A 41 2.90 -41.22 7.39
C HIS A 41 2.42 -40.82 8.81
N PRO A 42 3.02 -41.33 9.91
CA PRO A 42 2.33 -41.71 11.13
C PRO A 42 2.05 -40.53 12.07
N SER A 43 0.97 -39.79 11.80
CA SER A 43 0.09 -39.20 12.83
C SER A 43 -1.15 -38.64 12.12
N PRO A 44 -2.22 -39.44 11.97
CA PRO A 44 -3.35 -39.12 11.09
C PRO A 44 -4.03 -37.78 11.43
N GLY A 45 -4.03 -37.37 12.71
CA GLY A 45 -4.63 -36.10 13.14
C GLY A 45 -3.93 -34.85 12.58
N ARG A 46 -2.60 -34.79 12.59
CA ARG A 46 -1.84 -33.61 12.12
C ARG A 46 -1.83 -33.52 10.59
N THR A 47 -1.81 -34.65 9.91
CA THR A 47 -1.83 -34.68 8.43
C THR A 47 -3.20 -34.28 7.90
N LEU A 48 -4.30 -34.76 8.51
CA LEU A 48 -5.65 -34.35 8.14
C LEU A 48 -5.87 -32.85 8.37
N ASP A 49 -5.45 -32.32 9.52
CA ASP A 49 -5.57 -30.88 9.82
C ASP A 49 -4.83 -30.00 8.79
N ARG A 50 -3.61 -30.39 8.40
CA ARG A 50 -2.85 -29.70 7.34
C ARG A 50 -3.55 -29.79 5.98
N VAL A 51 -4.13 -30.94 5.64
CA VAL A 51 -4.88 -31.13 4.39
C VAL A 51 -6.14 -30.27 4.38
N TYR A 52 -6.93 -30.29 5.46
CA TYR A 52 -8.13 -29.45 5.59
C TYR A 52 -7.79 -27.96 5.54
N THR A 53 -6.73 -27.54 6.24
CA THR A 53 -6.26 -26.15 6.21
C THR A 53 -5.80 -25.73 4.81
N SER A 54 -5.03 -26.58 4.14
CA SER A 54 -4.55 -26.30 2.78
C SER A 54 -5.70 -26.25 1.78
N LEU A 55 -6.65 -27.18 1.89
CA LEU A 55 -7.86 -27.19 1.08
C LEU A 55 -8.71 -25.94 1.32
N GLY A 56 -8.91 -25.55 2.58
CA GLY A 56 -9.61 -24.33 2.95
C GLY A 56 -8.99 -23.10 2.30
N LYS A 57 -7.66 -22.95 2.36
CA LYS A 57 -6.93 -21.84 1.71
C LYS A 57 -7.12 -21.80 0.20
N VAL A 58 -7.12 -22.95 -0.48
CA VAL A 58 -7.33 -23.01 -1.94
C VAL A 58 -8.75 -22.61 -2.31
N VAL A 59 -9.74 -23.14 -1.59
CA VAL A 59 -11.17 -22.81 -1.81
C VAL A 59 -11.41 -21.33 -1.54
N GLU A 60 -10.86 -20.79 -0.46
CA GLU A 60 -10.95 -19.38 -0.10
C GLU A 60 -10.35 -18.48 -1.19
N LYS A 61 -9.14 -18.78 -1.67
CA LYS A 61 -8.50 -18.01 -2.76
C LYS A 61 -9.35 -18.01 -4.04
N GLN A 62 -9.94 -19.14 -4.40
CA GLN A 62 -10.80 -19.22 -5.58
C GLN A 62 -12.13 -18.49 -5.39
N ALA A 63 -12.74 -18.59 -4.20
CA ALA A 63 -13.93 -17.83 -3.85
C ALA A 63 -13.65 -16.31 -3.88
N ASN A 64 -12.51 -15.87 -3.36
CA ASN A 64 -12.06 -14.49 -3.40
C ASN A 64 -11.81 -14.01 -4.83
N LYS A 65 -11.17 -14.84 -5.67
CA LYS A 65 -10.96 -14.55 -7.10
C LYS A 65 -12.28 -14.47 -7.88
N ALA A 66 -13.23 -15.37 -7.59
CA ALA A 66 -14.56 -15.34 -8.19
C ALA A 66 -15.35 -14.10 -7.73
N ALA A 67 -15.35 -13.80 -6.44
CA ALA A 67 -15.98 -12.59 -5.89
C ALA A 67 -15.43 -11.34 -6.58
N TYR A 68 -14.10 -11.27 -6.75
CA TYR A 68 -13.46 -10.18 -7.49
C TYR A 68 -13.96 -10.08 -8.93
N ALA A 69 -14.04 -11.21 -9.65
CA ALA A 69 -14.57 -11.26 -11.01
C ALA A 69 -16.05 -10.82 -11.10
N PHE A 70 -16.83 -11.03 -10.04
CA PHE A 70 -18.20 -10.55 -9.92
C PHE A 70 -18.32 -9.11 -9.38
N GLY A 71 -17.21 -8.40 -9.20
CA GLY A 71 -17.22 -7.04 -8.67
C GLY A 71 -17.63 -6.95 -7.19
N LEU A 72 -17.37 -8.01 -6.43
CA LEU A 72 -17.59 -8.14 -5.00
C LEU A 72 -16.25 -8.15 -4.26
N GLY A 73 -16.27 -7.75 -2.99
CA GLY A 73 -15.08 -7.70 -2.12
C GLY A 73 -14.62 -6.28 -1.77
N PRO A 74 -13.71 -6.17 -0.79
CA PRO A 74 -13.26 -4.89 -0.24
C PRO A 74 -12.61 -4.02 -1.31
N HIS A 75 -11.71 -4.56 -2.12
CA HIS A 75 -10.99 -3.79 -3.14
C HIS A 75 -11.92 -3.15 -4.17
N VAL A 76 -12.94 -3.87 -4.63
CA VAL A 76 -13.91 -3.32 -5.59
C VAL A 76 -14.72 -2.18 -4.98
N VAL A 77 -15.07 -2.29 -3.69
CA VAL A 77 -15.74 -1.20 -2.97
C VAL A 77 -14.80 -0.01 -2.80
N ALA A 78 -13.54 -0.26 -2.47
CA ALA A 78 -12.52 0.77 -2.35
C ALA A 78 -12.29 1.53 -3.66
N GLN A 79 -12.20 0.83 -4.79
CA GLN A 79 -12.13 1.46 -6.12
C GLN A 79 -13.37 2.31 -6.43
N LYS A 80 -14.56 1.87 -6.01
CA LYS A 80 -15.80 2.66 -6.14
C LYS A 80 -15.84 3.89 -5.24
N ILE A 81 -15.10 3.90 -4.12
CA ILE A 81 -14.90 5.07 -3.26
C ILE A 81 -13.86 5.99 -3.91
N LYS A 82 -12.73 5.45 -4.37
CA LYS A 82 -11.69 6.20 -5.08
C LYS A 82 -12.24 6.89 -6.33
N SER A 83 -13.04 6.20 -7.14
CA SER A 83 -13.68 6.78 -8.32
C SER A 83 -14.72 7.84 -7.97
N TYR A 84 -15.32 7.79 -6.77
CA TYR A 84 -16.16 8.87 -6.28
C TYR A 84 -15.36 10.16 -6.11
N PHE A 85 -14.06 10.16 -5.83
CA PHE A 85 -13.31 11.41 -5.73
C PHE A 85 -12.80 11.93 -7.08
N GLY A 86 -12.67 11.07 -8.09
CA GLY A 86 -12.15 11.48 -9.38
C GLY A 86 -10.69 11.94 -9.33
N ASN A 87 -10.29 12.77 -10.29
CA ASN A 87 -8.92 13.22 -10.49
C ASN A 87 -8.85 14.74 -10.65
N GLY A 88 -7.66 15.32 -10.43
CA GLY A 88 -7.43 16.76 -10.61
C GLY A 88 -8.37 17.62 -9.77
N GLU A 89 -8.94 18.66 -10.38
CA GLU A 89 -9.82 19.63 -9.70
C GLU A 89 -11.11 19.02 -9.15
N GLU A 90 -11.65 17.99 -9.82
CA GLU A 90 -12.86 17.27 -9.35
C GLU A 90 -12.62 16.69 -7.95
N ARG A 91 -11.40 16.20 -7.69
CA ARG A 91 -11.00 15.68 -6.38
C ARG A 91 -11.02 16.75 -5.31
N VAL A 92 -10.47 17.92 -5.59
CA VAL A 92 -10.46 19.04 -4.64
C VAL A 92 -11.88 19.46 -4.28
N GLN A 93 -12.72 19.66 -5.30
CA GLN A 93 -14.12 20.04 -5.11
C GLN A 93 -14.90 19.01 -4.27
N ARG A 94 -14.69 17.71 -4.51
CA ARG A 94 -15.36 16.65 -3.75
C ARG A 94 -14.84 16.51 -2.32
N LEU A 95 -13.55 16.73 -2.08
CA LEU A 95 -12.98 16.76 -0.73
C LEU A 95 -13.48 17.99 0.06
N ASP A 96 -13.66 19.13 -0.60
CA ASP A 96 -14.28 20.31 0.04
C ASP A 96 -15.76 20.07 0.35
N LEU A 97 -16.51 19.47 -0.59
CA LEU A 97 -17.91 19.09 -0.36
C LEU A 97 -18.06 18.15 0.84
N LEU A 98 -17.18 17.15 0.94
CA LEU A 98 -17.17 16.14 2.02
C LEU A 98 -17.15 16.77 3.42
N ARG A 99 -16.49 17.93 3.59
CA ARG A 99 -16.40 18.65 4.87
C ARG A 99 -17.69 19.31 5.28
N SER A 100 -18.53 19.66 4.30
CA SER A 100 -19.81 20.33 4.52
C SER A 100 -20.96 19.34 4.60
N THR A 101 -20.95 18.28 3.79
CA THR A 101 -22.04 17.30 3.72
C THR A 101 -21.50 15.96 3.27
N VAL A 102 -21.81 14.91 4.02
CA VAL A 102 -21.47 13.53 3.66
C VAL A 102 -22.49 13.02 2.64
N PRO A 103 -22.06 12.68 1.40
CA PRO A 103 -22.95 12.11 0.40
C PRO A 103 -23.44 10.71 0.83
N PRO A 104 -24.77 10.44 0.84
CA PRO A 104 -25.29 9.14 1.31
C PRO A 104 -24.76 7.93 0.52
N GLN A 105 -24.45 8.11 -0.77
CA GLN A 105 -23.88 7.06 -1.60
C GLN A 105 -22.43 6.72 -1.21
N LEU A 106 -21.65 7.74 -0.81
CA LEU A 106 -20.28 7.56 -0.34
C LEU A 106 -20.29 6.86 1.02
N GLU A 107 -21.11 7.35 1.95
CA GLU A 107 -21.33 6.75 3.27
C GLU A 107 -21.69 5.26 3.17
N LYS A 108 -22.68 4.92 2.34
CA LYS A 108 -23.09 3.54 2.11
C LYS A 108 -21.93 2.65 1.63
N LYS A 109 -21.03 3.18 0.79
CA LYS A 109 -19.84 2.44 0.33
C LYS A 109 -18.79 2.29 1.43
N CYS A 110 -18.51 3.35 2.19
CA CYS A 110 -17.59 3.30 3.33
C CYS A 110 -18.05 2.28 4.39
N PHE A 111 -19.34 2.30 4.77
CA PHE A 111 -19.89 1.30 5.69
C PHE A 111 -19.87 -0.10 5.11
N LYS A 112 -20.10 -0.26 3.80
CA LYS A 112 -19.92 -1.55 3.14
C LYS A 112 -18.46 -2.03 3.25
N LEU A 113 -17.48 -1.15 3.10
CA LEU A 113 -16.06 -1.50 3.28
C LEU A 113 -15.76 -1.90 4.73
N MET A 114 -16.31 -1.20 5.72
CA MET A 114 -16.18 -1.55 7.14
C MET A 114 -16.81 -2.90 7.50
N LYS A 115 -17.82 -3.37 6.76
CA LYS A 115 -18.31 -4.75 6.96
C LYS A 115 -17.22 -5.79 6.67
N TYR A 116 -16.36 -5.53 5.70
CA TYR A 116 -15.26 -6.45 5.35
C TYR A 116 -14.15 -6.50 6.41
N THR A 117 -14.09 -5.54 7.33
CA THR A 117 -13.11 -5.54 8.43
C THR A 117 -13.59 -6.33 9.66
N GLN A 118 -14.85 -6.76 9.71
CA GLN A 118 -15.42 -7.40 10.88
C GLN A 118 -14.92 -8.85 11.08
N PRO A 119 -14.84 -9.36 12.33
CA PRO A 119 -14.33 -10.71 12.62
C PRO A 119 -15.08 -11.87 11.94
N ILE A 120 -16.29 -11.63 11.44
CA ILE A 120 -17.07 -12.61 10.68
C ILE A 120 -16.45 -12.96 9.32
N GLU A 121 -15.63 -12.05 8.78
CA GLU A 121 -14.96 -12.22 7.49
C GLU A 121 -13.69 -13.07 7.63
N SER A 122 -13.17 -13.53 6.50
CA SER A 122 -11.90 -14.26 6.50
C SER A 122 -10.71 -13.34 6.80
N ALA A 123 -9.59 -13.89 7.29
CA ALA A 123 -8.42 -13.07 7.63
C ALA A 123 -7.84 -12.37 6.39
N GLU A 124 -7.83 -13.04 5.23
CA GLU A 124 -7.39 -12.44 3.96
C GLU A 124 -8.30 -11.27 3.55
N THR A 125 -9.62 -11.45 3.68
CA THR A 125 -10.62 -10.40 3.36
C THR A 125 -10.47 -9.20 4.29
N GLN A 126 -10.33 -9.43 5.59
CA GLN A 126 -10.07 -8.36 6.56
C GLN A 126 -8.77 -7.62 6.28
N CYS A 127 -7.68 -8.36 6.01
CA CYS A 127 -6.38 -7.77 5.70
C CYS A 127 -6.48 -6.86 4.47
N GLN A 128 -7.16 -7.30 3.41
CA GLN A 128 -7.38 -6.46 2.24
C GLN A 128 -8.26 -5.24 2.56
N ALA A 129 -9.31 -5.42 3.36
CA ALA A 129 -10.17 -4.31 3.78
C ALA A 129 -9.40 -3.28 4.63
N PHE A 130 -8.52 -3.73 5.52
CA PHE A 130 -7.62 -2.88 6.31
C PHE A 130 -6.70 -2.05 5.40
N LYS A 131 -6.02 -2.69 4.45
CA LYS A 131 -5.20 -2.00 3.43
C LYS A 131 -6.00 -0.93 2.69
N ASP A 132 -7.19 -1.30 2.21
CA ASP A 132 -8.06 -0.40 1.46
C ASP A 132 -8.55 0.78 2.32
N VAL A 133 -8.92 0.55 3.59
CA VAL A 133 -9.30 1.62 4.53
C VAL A 133 -8.12 2.56 4.76
N VAL A 134 -6.94 2.03 5.11
CA VAL A 134 -5.72 2.82 5.31
C VAL A 134 -5.43 3.67 4.08
N HIS A 135 -5.40 3.07 2.89
CA HIS A 135 -5.18 3.78 1.62
C HIS A 135 -6.17 4.93 1.43
N LEU A 136 -7.46 4.66 1.62
CA LEU A 136 -8.52 5.66 1.40
C LEU A 136 -8.44 6.82 2.39
N VAL A 137 -8.27 6.56 3.69
CA VAL A 137 -8.27 7.64 4.70
C VAL A 137 -7.05 8.53 4.60
N THR A 138 -5.90 7.98 4.19
CA THR A 138 -4.67 8.77 4.03
C THR A 138 -4.59 9.47 2.68
N LEU A 139 -5.18 8.91 1.62
CA LEU A 139 -5.21 9.52 0.30
C LEU A 139 -6.28 10.63 0.18
N PHE A 140 -7.36 10.52 0.94
CA PHE A 140 -8.50 11.46 0.91
C PHE A 140 -8.74 12.08 2.29
N PRO A 141 -8.01 13.17 2.66
CA PRO A 141 -8.17 13.84 3.94
C PRO A 141 -9.63 14.19 4.26
N GLY A 142 -10.09 13.81 5.44
CA GLY A 142 -11.48 14.00 5.89
C GLY A 142 -12.38 12.79 5.66
N LEU A 143 -12.00 11.82 4.82
CA LEU A 143 -12.79 10.59 4.62
C LEU A 143 -12.89 9.74 5.89
N ARG A 144 -11.89 9.84 6.78
CA ARG A 144 -11.86 9.18 8.09
C ARG A 144 -13.12 9.43 8.92
N VAL A 145 -13.70 10.62 8.85
CA VAL A 145 -14.89 10.98 9.63
C VAL A 145 -16.08 10.07 9.32
N ILE A 146 -16.24 9.65 8.05
CA ILE A 146 -17.30 8.75 7.65
C ILE A 146 -17.10 7.37 8.28
N PHE A 147 -15.88 6.84 8.22
CA PHE A 147 -15.57 5.54 8.81
C PHE A 147 -15.83 5.52 10.32
N LEU A 148 -15.51 6.62 11.02
CA LEU A 148 -15.78 6.77 12.45
C LEU A 148 -17.26 6.80 12.82
N CYS A 149 -18.14 7.16 11.89
CA CYS A 149 -19.58 7.11 12.08
C CYS A 149 -20.18 5.70 11.92
N ASP A 150 -19.38 4.69 11.54
CA ASP A 150 -19.89 3.33 11.39
C ASP A 150 -20.35 2.76 12.75
N LYS A 151 -21.56 2.20 12.76
CA LYS A 151 -22.18 1.64 13.98
C LYS A 151 -21.35 0.54 14.61
N PHE A 152 -20.55 -0.17 13.83
CA PHE A 152 -19.63 -1.20 14.32
C PHE A 152 -18.60 -0.62 15.30
N LEU A 153 -18.09 0.58 15.03
CA LEU A 153 -17.13 1.24 15.92
C LEU A 153 -17.81 1.72 17.21
N GLY A 154 -19.12 2.02 17.16
CA GLY A 154 -19.90 2.41 18.34
C GLY A 154 -19.35 3.65 19.03
N GLY A 155 -18.82 4.61 18.25
CA GLY A 155 -18.23 5.86 18.76
C GLY A 155 -16.85 5.72 19.41
N LYS A 156 -16.20 4.55 19.33
CA LYS A 156 -14.83 4.39 19.83
C LYS A 156 -13.84 5.15 18.95
N THR A 157 -12.95 5.91 19.58
CA THR A 157 -11.97 6.77 18.89
C THR A 157 -10.52 6.48 19.28
N SER A 158 -10.26 5.71 20.33
CA SER A 158 -8.90 5.29 20.71
C SER A 158 -8.46 4.04 19.93
N ALA A 159 -7.19 3.96 19.55
CA ALA A 159 -6.64 2.83 18.79
C ALA A 159 -6.89 1.47 19.48
N ASP A 160 -6.67 1.38 20.79
CA ASP A 160 -6.87 0.13 21.56
C ASP A 160 -8.32 -0.33 21.55
N ALA A 161 -9.25 0.60 21.78
CA ALA A 161 -10.68 0.28 21.79
C ALA A 161 -11.20 -0.12 20.41
N ILE A 162 -10.67 0.48 19.32
CA ILE A 162 -10.98 0.06 17.95
C ILE A 162 -10.33 -1.30 17.66
N SER A 163 -9.09 -1.51 18.06
CA SER A 163 -8.35 -2.77 17.85
C SER A 163 -9.06 -3.95 18.51
N GLY A 164 -9.59 -3.75 19.71
CA GLY A 164 -10.37 -4.76 20.43
C GLY A 164 -11.61 -5.26 19.68
N LEU A 165 -12.17 -4.47 18.76
CA LEU A 165 -13.31 -4.88 17.93
C LEU A 165 -12.91 -5.86 16.80
N TYR A 166 -11.63 -5.85 16.42
CA TYR A 166 -11.11 -6.69 15.35
C TYR A 166 -10.47 -7.98 15.84
N ASN A 167 -10.39 -8.18 17.16
CA ASN A 167 -9.81 -9.40 17.76
C ASN A 167 -10.53 -10.66 17.27
N ARG A 168 -9.72 -11.71 17.03
CA ARG A 168 -10.20 -13.05 16.65
C ARG A 168 -9.78 -14.03 17.74
N ASP A 169 -10.73 -14.75 18.31
CA ASP A 169 -10.47 -15.65 19.44
C ASP A 169 -9.81 -16.98 19.02
N PHE A 170 -9.81 -17.35 17.73
CA PHE A 170 -9.54 -18.74 17.30
C PHE A 170 -8.72 -18.93 16.01
N VAL A 171 -8.06 -17.91 15.48
CA VAL A 171 -7.31 -18.02 14.21
C VAL A 171 -5.87 -17.60 14.42
N ALA A 172 -4.91 -18.44 14.00
CA ALA A 172 -3.51 -18.04 13.91
C ALA A 172 -3.39 -16.84 12.97
N VAL A 173 -3.17 -15.68 13.55
CA VAL A 173 -3.02 -14.42 12.83
C VAL A 173 -1.57 -14.32 12.34
N ASN A 174 -1.37 -14.01 11.06
CA ASN A 174 -0.03 -13.78 10.52
C ASN A 174 0.43 -12.34 10.84
N ALA A 175 1.75 -12.10 10.82
CA ALA A 175 2.32 -10.79 11.12
C ALA A 175 1.74 -9.68 10.23
N GLU A 176 1.50 -9.98 8.94
CA GLU A 176 0.91 -9.04 7.99
C GLU A 176 -0.49 -8.55 8.43
N TRP A 177 -1.39 -9.45 8.83
CA TRP A 177 -2.72 -9.07 9.29
C TRP A 177 -2.63 -8.19 10.53
N GLU A 178 -1.74 -8.52 11.47
CA GLU A 178 -1.54 -7.76 12.70
C GLU A 178 -1.04 -6.34 12.42
N PHE A 179 -0.09 -6.22 11.48
CA PHE A 179 0.39 -4.96 10.98
C PHE A 179 -0.74 -4.11 10.38
N TRP A 180 -1.51 -4.65 9.43
CA TRP A 180 -2.56 -3.88 8.76
C TRP A 180 -3.72 -3.53 9.68
N ARG A 181 -4.07 -4.42 10.61
CA ARG A 181 -5.02 -4.11 11.67
C ARG A 181 -4.54 -2.91 12.48
N THR A 182 -3.31 -2.96 12.98
CA THR A 182 -2.79 -1.92 13.89
C THR A 182 -2.59 -0.59 13.16
N LEU A 183 -2.14 -0.63 11.91
CA LEU A 183 -2.07 0.56 11.07
C LEU A 183 -3.48 1.14 10.81
N THR A 184 -4.47 0.30 10.54
CA THR A 184 -5.87 0.74 10.34
C THR A 184 -6.45 1.38 11.60
N THR A 185 -6.27 0.75 12.77
CA THR A 185 -6.80 1.27 14.03
C THR A 185 -6.14 2.59 14.40
N THR A 186 -4.84 2.75 14.12
CA THR A 186 -4.09 3.99 14.32
C THR A 186 -4.52 5.08 13.32
N CYS A 187 -4.80 4.73 12.06
CA CYS A 187 -5.33 5.67 11.08
C CYS A 187 -6.74 6.15 11.42
N LEU A 188 -7.59 5.28 11.97
CA LEU A 188 -8.95 5.63 12.37
C LEU A 188 -8.99 6.38 13.70
N SER A 189 -8.05 6.12 14.62
CA SER A 189 -8.02 6.75 15.92
C SER A 189 -7.78 8.26 15.84
N TYR A 190 -8.03 8.94 16.96
CA TYR A 190 -7.60 10.32 17.11
C TYR A 190 -6.07 10.37 17.21
N SER A 191 -5.42 11.10 16.30
CA SER A 191 -3.98 11.34 16.32
C SER A 191 -3.67 12.79 15.94
N ASP A 192 -2.57 13.32 16.46
CA ASP A 192 -2.12 14.67 16.11
C ASP A 192 -1.86 14.82 14.61
N ILE A 193 -1.42 13.74 13.94
CA ILE A 193 -1.23 13.71 12.49
C ILE A 193 -2.57 13.91 11.77
N ALA A 194 -3.61 13.15 12.15
CA ALA A 194 -4.93 13.30 11.55
C ALA A 194 -5.51 14.70 11.79
N VAL A 195 -5.36 15.25 12.99
CA VAL A 195 -5.81 16.62 13.32
C VAL A 195 -5.06 17.66 12.49
N MET A 196 -3.76 17.49 12.32
CA MET A 196 -2.90 18.41 11.56
C MET A 196 -3.29 18.47 10.08
N VAL A 197 -3.64 17.33 9.48
CA VAL A 197 -4.00 17.22 8.06
C VAL A 197 -5.48 17.54 7.85
N GLU A 198 -6.38 16.93 8.61
CA GLU A 198 -7.82 17.04 8.39
C GLU A 198 -8.42 18.36 8.92
N GLY A 199 -7.72 19.04 9.85
CA GLY A 199 -8.14 20.32 10.41
C GLY A 199 -7.93 21.53 9.51
N ARG A 200 -7.19 21.39 8.40
CA ARG A 200 -6.88 22.47 7.43
C ARG A 200 -7.75 22.36 6.20
N ARG A 201 -8.08 23.46 5.50
CA ARG A 201 -8.81 23.42 4.20
C ARG A 201 -8.01 22.68 3.13
N ILE A 202 -8.66 22.08 2.14
CA ILE A 202 -7.94 21.32 1.10
C ILE A 202 -6.96 22.21 0.33
N CYS A 203 -7.35 23.44 0.04
CA CYS A 203 -6.47 24.43 -0.58
C CYS A 203 -5.25 24.81 0.28
N GLU A 204 -5.32 24.67 1.60
CA GLU A 204 -4.21 24.95 2.53
C GLU A 204 -3.24 23.77 2.64
N LEU A 205 -3.64 22.57 2.21
CA LEU A 205 -2.76 21.40 2.21
C LEU A 205 -1.66 21.52 1.13
N THR A 206 -1.94 22.29 0.07
CA THR A 206 -1.02 22.45 -1.07
C THR A 206 -0.08 23.64 -0.95
N VAL A 207 -0.27 24.51 0.05
CA VAL A 207 0.53 25.74 0.18
C VAL A 207 1.89 25.42 0.81
N CYS A 208 2.94 25.93 0.17
CA CYS A 208 4.31 25.92 0.70
C CYS A 208 4.61 27.30 1.31
N ASP A 209 4.51 27.44 2.62
CA ASP A 209 4.76 28.70 3.34
C ASP A 209 6.23 28.83 3.79
N GLU A 210 6.68 30.06 4.12
CA GLU A 210 8.04 30.38 4.61
C GLU A 210 8.37 29.83 6.02
N GLY A 211 7.57 28.92 6.56
CA GLY A 211 7.78 28.26 7.85
C GLY A 211 7.59 26.75 7.77
N LEU A 212 7.44 26.08 8.92
CA LEU A 212 7.14 24.64 8.97
C LEU A 212 5.77 24.34 8.35
N GLY A 213 5.75 24.16 7.03
CA GLY A 213 4.60 23.79 6.24
C GLY A 213 4.09 22.40 6.59
N LEU A 214 2.90 22.02 6.09
CA LEU A 214 2.33 20.71 6.41
C LEU A 214 3.25 19.56 6.00
N VAL A 215 3.81 19.61 4.79
CA VAL A 215 4.76 18.60 4.29
C VAL A 215 5.95 18.46 5.22
N GLU A 216 6.55 19.57 5.65
CA GLU A 216 7.70 19.55 6.53
C GLU A 216 7.37 18.99 7.91
N ARG A 217 6.19 19.32 8.46
CA ARG A 217 5.74 18.74 9.73
C ARG A 217 5.51 17.23 9.62
N LEU A 218 4.97 16.75 8.51
CA LEU A 218 4.82 15.32 8.26
C LEU A 218 6.17 14.61 8.11
N LEU A 219 7.14 15.24 7.42
CA LEU A 219 8.51 14.72 7.32
C LEU A 219 9.22 14.69 8.69
N ILE A 220 8.99 15.69 9.54
CA ILE A 220 9.53 15.72 10.91
C ILE A 220 8.84 14.66 11.79
N GLY A 221 7.52 14.57 11.74
CA GLY A 221 6.72 13.61 12.52
C GLY A 221 6.98 12.14 12.15
N ARG A 222 7.54 11.89 10.97
CA ARG A 222 8.07 10.56 10.60
C ARG A 222 9.28 10.18 11.49
N ASN A 223 10.13 11.14 11.82
CA ASN A 223 11.40 10.93 12.51
C ASN A 223 11.29 11.00 14.04
N SER A 224 10.11 11.33 14.59
CA SER A 224 9.90 11.35 16.03
C SER A 224 9.68 9.92 16.57
N ALA A 225 10.73 9.37 17.16
CA ALA A 225 10.75 8.04 17.78
C ALA A 225 9.69 7.85 18.88
N ASP A 226 9.20 8.95 19.46
CA ASP A 226 8.36 8.94 20.66
C ASP A 226 6.85 8.86 20.38
N THR A 227 6.42 8.96 19.11
CA THR A 227 5.00 9.26 18.83
C THR A 227 4.11 8.03 18.83
N PHE A 228 4.29 7.04 17.96
CA PHE A 228 3.54 5.76 17.95
C PHE A 228 4.27 4.77 17.03
N GLN A 229 4.12 3.45 17.24
CA GLN A 229 4.81 2.41 16.45
C GLN A 229 4.62 2.55 14.91
N TYR A 230 3.55 3.20 14.47
CA TYR A 230 3.19 3.36 13.06
C TYR A 230 3.11 4.81 12.57
N SER A 231 3.59 5.79 13.35
CA SER A 231 3.54 7.22 12.97
C SER A 231 4.23 7.48 11.63
N SER A 232 5.39 6.86 11.41
CA SER A 232 6.17 6.95 10.17
C SER A 232 5.36 6.52 8.94
N ALA A 233 4.72 5.35 8.98
CA ALA A 233 3.90 4.86 7.87
C ALA A 233 2.70 5.77 7.58
N ILE A 234 2.05 6.29 8.64
CA ILE A 234 0.92 7.21 8.51
C ILE A 234 1.37 8.55 7.90
N CYS A 235 2.50 9.10 8.33
CA CYS A 235 3.09 10.30 7.73
C CYS A 235 3.41 10.10 6.24
N VAL A 236 4.05 8.98 5.88
CA VAL A 236 4.36 8.62 4.48
C VAL A 236 3.08 8.60 3.63
N ARG A 237 2.01 7.97 4.13
CA ARG A 237 0.76 7.89 3.38
C ARG A 237 0.01 9.21 3.28
N TYR A 238 -0.04 10.02 4.34
CA TYR A 238 -0.62 11.37 4.28
C TYR A 238 0.18 12.29 3.37
N LEU A 239 1.51 12.19 3.35
CA LEU A 239 2.35 12.88 2.37
C LEU A 239 1.91 12.48 0.96
N GLY A 240 1.70 11.20 0.68
CA GLY A 240 1.13 10.75 -0.59
C GLY A 240 -0.22 11.41 -0.91
N GLY A 241 -1.14 11.48 0.07
CA GLY A 241 -2.42 12.18 -0.07
C GLY A 241 -2.26 13.65 -0.48
N VAL A 242 -1.39 14.38 0.21
CA VAL A 242 -1.11 15.80 -0.05
C VAL A 242 -0.47 16.00 -1.43
N LEU A 243 0.55 15.21 -1.78
CA LEU A 243 1.25 15.32 -3.06
C LEU A 243 0.39 14.90 -4.26
N ALA A 244 -0.68 14.14 -4.03
CA ALA A 244 -1.66 13.75 -5.05
C ALA A 244 -2.70 14.84 -5.35
N LEU A 245 -2.68 15.98 -4.64
CA LEU A 245 -3.55 17.11 -4.93
C LEU A 245 -3.00 17.94 -6.10
N PRO A 246 -3.85 18.36 -7.06
CA PRO A 246 -3.41 19.01 -8.30
C PRO A 246 -2.66 20.33 -8.06
N GLY A 247 -2.99 21.06 -6.99
CA GLY A 247 -2.41 22.35 -6.68
C GLY A 247 -0.98 22.29 -6.14
N PHE A 248 -0.54 21.14 -5.60
CA PHE A 248 0.76 21.06 -4.92
C PHE A 248 1.93 21.36 -5.86
N TRP A 249 1.97 20.71 -7.03
CA TRP A 249 3.07 20.84 -8.02
C TRP A 249 2.88 22.00 -9.02
N GLN A 250 1.99 22.95 -8.72
CA GLN A 250 1.77 24.12 -9.59
C GLN A 250 2.68 25.30 -9.22
N ASP A 251 3.16 25.34 -7.98
CA ASP A 251 4.04 26.42 -7.52
C ASP A 251 5.46 26.24 -8.07
N THR A 252 6.01 27.29 -8.68
CA THR A 252 7.39 27.35 -9.19
C THR A 252 8.30 28.20 -8.32
N GLY A 253 7.81 28.64 -7.15
CA GLY A 253 8.57 29.43 -6.19
C GLY A 253 9.76 28.68 -5.59
N LYS A 254 10.73 29.45 -5.07
CA LYS A 254 11.96 28.92 -4.45
C LYS A 254 11.69 27.96 -3.28
N ILE A 255 10.61 28.20 -2.52
CA ILE A 255 10.20 27.34 -1.40
C ILE A 255 9.87 25.93 -1.92
N HIS A 256 9.26 25.83 -3.09
CA HIS A 256 8.93 24.55 -3.70
C HIS A 256 10.20 23.74 -4.05
N SER A 257 11.26 24.40 -4.56
CA SER A 257 12.57 23.75 -4.78
C SER A 257 13.16 23.18 -3.48
N TYR A 258 13.02 23.89 -2.36
CA TYR A 258 13.46 23.41 -1.06
C TYR A 258 12.66 22.18 -0.60
N VAL A 259 11.33 22.24 -0.69
CA VAL A 259 10.43 21.13 -0.33
C VAL A 259 10.71 19.90 -1.20
N ALA A 260 10.90 20.08 -2.50
CA ALA A 260 11.28 19.02 -3.44
C ALA A 260 12.60 18.34 -3.03
N ASN A 261 13.63 19.12 -2.67
CA ASN A 261 14.89 18.56 -2.18
C ASN A 261 14.68 17.72 -0.90
N ARG A 262 13.89 18.23 0.05
CA ARG A 262 13.59 17.54 1.31
C ARG A 262 12.84 16.23 1.07
N LEU A 263 11.88 16.21 0.15
CA LEU A 263 11.16 15.00 -0.25
C LEU A 263 12.12 13.97 -0.87
N CYS A 264 12.98 14.38 -1.82
CA CYS A 264 13.97 13.48 -2.41
C CYS A 264 14.95 12.92 -1.37
N CYS A 265 15.50 13.77 -0.51
CA CYS A 265 16.38 13.37 0.60
C CYS A 265 15.71 12.33 1.51
N GLU A 266 14.44 12.55 1.87
CA GLU A 266 13.73 11.63 2.74
C GLU A 266 13.42 10.30 2.05
N MET A 267 13.08 10.33 0.76
CA MET A 267 12.90 9.10 0.00
C MET A 267 14.20 8.31 -0.13
N VAL A 268 15.33 8.97 -0.36
CA VAL A 268 16.64 8.30 -0.35
C VAL A 268 16.89 7.58 0.98
N ARG A 269 16.58 8.22 2.11
CA ARG A 269 16.69 7.59 3.44
C ARG A 269 15.76 6.39 3.56
N LEU A 270 14.47 6.56 3.24
CA LEU A 270 13.47 5.49 3.27
C LEU A 270 13.90 4.28 2.42
N LEU A 271 14.42 4.51 1.22
CA LEU A 271 14.89 3.44 0.33
C LEU A 271 16.10 2.70 0.90
N LYS A 272 17.01 3.41 1.57
CA LYS A 272 18.14 2.79 2.27
C LYS A 272 17.69 2.02 3.51
N ASP A 273 16.70 2.53 4.24
CA ASP A 273 16.11 1.87 5.42
C ASP A 273 15.47 0.52 5.04
N ILE A 274 14.93 0.38 3.82
CA ILE A 274 14.41 -0.89 3.28
C ILE A 274 15.43 -1.65 2.44
N GLU A 275 16.71 -1.31 2.55
CA GLU A 275 17.84 -2.03 1.95
C GLU A 275 17.75 -2.19 0.42
N VAL A 276 17.14 -1.23 -0.29
CA VAL A 276 17.10 -1.22 -1.76
C VAL A 276 18.50 -1.18 -2.36
N ASP A 277 19.49 -0.73 -1.61
CA ASP A 277 20.87 -0.63 -2.03
C ASP A 277 21.67 -1.94 -1.95
N VAL A 278 21.16 -2.97 -1.28
CA VAL A 278 21.82 -4.28 -1.16
C VAL A 278 21.73 -5.04 -2.49
N GLN A 279 22.88 -5.51 -3.00
CA GLN A 279 22.98 -6.15 -4.33
C GLN A 279 22.50 -7.61 -4.35
N THR A 280 22.56 -8.29 -3.21
CA THR A 280 22.26 -9.71 -3.10
C THR A 280 21.00 -9.94 -2.27
N LEU A 281 20.05 -10.68 -2.86
CA LEU A 281 18.84 -11.13 -2.19
C LEU A 281 19.20 -12.11 -1.07
N GLY A 282 19.18 -11.64 0.18
CA GLY A 282 18.87 -12.53 1.29
C GLY A 282 17.40 -12.98 1.19
N PRO A 283 17.04 -14.19 1.68
CA PRO A 283 15.63 -14.49 1.90
C PRO A 283 15.04 -13.40 2.79
N ILE A 284 13.85 -12.90 2.45
CA ILE A 284 13.12 -11.97 3.31
C ILE A 284 12.93 -12.69 4.64
N ASP A 285 13.47 -12.11 5.71
CA ASP A 285 13.31 -12.67 7.03
C ASP A 285 11.84 -12.48 7.45
N GLU A 286 11.08 -13.58 7.49
CA GLU A 286 9.67 -13.57 7.94
C GLU A 286 9.52 -13.13 9.40
N SER A 287 10.62 -13.02 10.16
CA SER A 287 10.64 -12.50 11.52
C SER A 287 10.73 -10.97 11.60
N GLU A 288 11.07 -10.29 10.51
CA GLU A 288 11.06 -8.82 10.48
C GLU A 288 9.63 -8.28 10.56
N PRO A 289 9.41 -7.18 11.30
CA PRO A 289 8.11 -6.56 11.37
C PRO A 289 7.67 -6.14 9.95
N PRO A 290 6.39 -6.36 9.58
CA PRO A 290 5.94 -5.99 8.25
C PRO A 290 6.14 -4.48 8.01
N PHE A 291 6.57 -4.14 6.81
CA PHE A 291 6.84 -2.77 6.40
C PHE A 291 5.80 -2.28 5.37
N ASP A 292 5.48 -0.98 5.37
CA ASP A 292 4.52 -0.38 4.45
C ASP A 292 5.12 -0.10 3.06
N TYR A 293 5.52 -1.16 2.35
CA TYR A 293 6.08 -1.04 0.99
C TYR A 293 5.12 -0.32 0.02
N GLU A 294 3.81 -0.57 0.14
CA GLU A 294 2.80 0.07 -0.70
C GLU A 294 2.74 1.59 -0.46
N GLY A 295 2.82 2.04 0.79
CA GLY A 295 2.85 3.46 1.13
C GLY A 295 4.10 4.16 0.57
N VAL A 296 5.27 3.52 0.68
CA VAL A 296 6.54 4.03 0.14
C VAL A 296 6.53 4.05 -1.39
N ASP A 297 5.99 3.01 -2.05
CA ASP A 297 5.91 2.95 -3.51
C ASP A 297 4.98 4.02 -4.06
N LEU A 298 3.81 4.22 -3.42
CA LEU A 298 2.86 5.28 -3.76
C LEU A 298 3.50 6.67 -3.60
N LEU A 299 4.13 6.95 -2.45
CA LEU A 299 4.76 8.23 -2.18
C LEU A 299 5.86 8.52 -3.22
N SER A 300 6.71 7.52 -3.47
CA SER A 300 7.79 7.62 -4.47
C SER A 300 7.25 7.94 -5.85
N THR A 301 6.21 7.22 -6.28
CA THR A 301 5.56 7.41 -7.59
C THR A 301 4.96 8.81 -7.71
N LEU A 302 4.35 9.35 -6.65
CA LEU A 302 3.77 10.68 -6.65
C LEU A 302 4.83 11.79 -6.69
N ILE A 303 5.94 11.62 -5.97
CA ILE A 303 7.08 12.53 -6.04
C ILE A 303 7.64 12.54 -7.46
N LEU A 304 7.90 11.38 -8.05
CA LEU A 304 8.43 11.26 -9.41
C LEU A 304 7.53 11.91 -10.46
N ASN A 305 6.24 11.58 -10.48
CA ASN A 305 5.30 12.19 -11.44
C ASN A 305 5.14 13.70 -11.23
N GLY A 306 5.11 14.13 -9.97
CA GLY A 306 5.02 15.53 -9.60
C GLY A 306 6.23 16.33 -10.07
N LEU A 307 7.43 15.83 -9.78
CA LEU A 307 8.69 16.40 -10.24
C LEU A 307 8.78 16.44 -11.77
N LEU A 308 8.39 15.38 -12.47
CA LEU A 308 8.39 15.36 -13.93
C LEU A 308 7.51 16.47 -14.52
N ASN A 309 6.28 16.61 -13.99
CA ASN A 309 5.36 17.67 -14.41
C ASN A 309 5.92 19.05 -14.08
N TRP A 310 6.49 19.21 -12.89
CA TRP A 310 7.08 20.46 -12.44
C TRP A 310 8.29 20.86 -13.29
N PHE A 311 9.20 19.93 -13.60
CA PHE A 311 10.38 20.15 -14.46
C PHE A 311 10.00 20.61 -15.86
N SER A 312 8.88 20.12 -16.40
CA SER A 312 8.41 20.53 -17.73
C SER A 312 8.06 22.03 -17.82
N LYS A 313 7.92 22.71 -16.67
CA LYS A 313 7.63 24.14 -16.55
C LYS A 313 8.87 24.98 -16.22
N LEU A 314 9.99 24.34 -15.85
CA LEU A 314 11.24 25.03 -15.52
C LEU A 314 12.12 25.16 -16.77
N ASP A 315 12.95 26.20 -16.79
CA ASP A 315 14.00 26.31 -17.79
C ASP A 315 15.02 25.18 -17.61
N LYS A 316 15.36 24.49 -18.70
CA LYS A 316 16.24 23.31 -18.69
C LYS A 316 17.67 23.66 -18.33
N ASP A 317 18.11 24.86 -18.69
CA ASP A 317 19.48 25.32 -18.48
C ASP A 317 19.80 25.52 -16.99
N ASP A 318 18.77 25.63 -16.14
CA ASP A 318 18.89 25.88 -14.70
C ASP A 318 18.82 24.61 -13.83
N TRP A 319 18.56 23.42 -14.40
CA TRP A 319 18.29 22.21 -13.61
C TRP A 319 19.47 21.81 -12.72
N GLY A 320 20.69 21.78 -13.27
CA GLY A 320 21.89 21.37 -12.55
C GLY A 320 22.32 22.34 -11.44
N LEU A 321 21.71 23.53 -11.39
CA LEU A 321 21.97 24.53 -10.35
C LEU A 321 20.95 24.44 -9.20
N GLN A 322 19.91 23.60 -9.34
CA GLN A 322 18.88 23.49 -8.31
C GLN A 322 19.31 22.60 -7.15
N VAL A 323 18.98 23.05 -5.94
CA VAL A 323 19.31 22.35 -4.68
C VAL A 323 18.75 20.93 -4.57
N TRP A 324 17.71 20.59 -5.33
CA TRP A 324 17.07 19.27 -5.31
C TRP A 324 17.72 18.25 -6.24
N TYR A 325 18.55 18.69 -7.21
CA TYR A 325 18.97 17.85 -8.34
C TYR A 325 19.81 16.64 -7.92
N GLU A 326 20.80 16.83 -7.05
CA GLU A 326 21.65 15.72 -6.58
C GLU A 326 20.87 14.67 -5.79
N SER A 327 19.99 15.11 -4.88
CA SER A 327 19.13 14.21 -4.11
C SER A 327 18.15 13.45 -5.02
N PHE A 328 17.64 14.12 -6.05
CA PHE A 328 16.77 13.50 -7.06
C PHE A 328 17.53 12.45 -7.90
N LYS A 329 18.78 12.73 -8.29
CA LYS A 329 19.62 11.78 -9.02
C LYS A 329 19.88 10.51 -8.21
N GLU A 330 20.25 10.66 -6.93
CA GLU A 330 20.42 9.51 -6.04
C GLU A 330 19.11 8.72 -5.87
N PHE A 331 17.98 9.42 -5.70
CA PHE A 331 16.66 8.81 -5.59
C PHE A 331 16.31 7.93 -6.81
N ILE A 332 16.50 8.46 -8.04
CA ILE A 332 16.30 7.70 -9.28
C ILE A 332 17.24 6.50 -9.37
N GLN A 333 18.52 6.67 -9.01
CA GLN A 333 19.50 5.59 -9.06
C GLN A 333 19.14 4.44 -8.12
N LEU A 334 18.63 4.73 -6.92
CA LEU A 334 18.14 3.70 -6.00
C LEU A 334 16.91 2.98 -6.55
N LEU A 335 15.92 3.70 -7.09
CA LEU A 335 14.70 3.10 -7.66
C LEU A 335 14.94 2.24 -8.91
N ARG A 336 16.05 2.45 -9.61
CA ARG A 336 16.45 1.63 -10.77
C ARG A 336 17.21 0.36 -10.38
N ARG A 337 17.48 0.14 -9.10
CA ARG A 337 18.11 -1.11 -8.66
C ARG A 337 17.11 -2.28 -8.78
N PRO A 338 17.59 -3.50 -9.05
CA PRO A 338 16.71 -4.67 -9.18
C PRO A 338 15.80 -4.87 -7.97
N ARG A 339 16.31 -4.64 -6.75
CA ARG A 339 15.55 -4.79 -5.52
C ARG A 339 14.36 -3.82 -5.42
N ALA A 340 14.50 -2.60 -5.93
CA ALA A 340 13.40 -1.64 -5.97
C ALA A 340 12.27 -2.13 -6.89
N ALA A 341 12.57 -2.81 -8.00
CA ALA A 341 11.54 -3.34 -8.89
C ALA A 341 10.68 -4.43 -8.23
N GLU A 342 11.25 -5.18 -7.27
CA GLU A 342 10.52 -6.18 -6.49
C GLU A 342 9.67 -5.56 -5.38
N LEU A 343 10.26 -4.64 -4.61
CA LEU A 343 9.61 -4.06 -3.43
C LEU A 343 8.66 -2.90 -3.78
N LEU A 344 9.02 -2.09 -4.79
CA LEU A 344 8.41 -0.82 -5.15
C LEU A 344 8.17 -0.74 -6.67
N PRO A 345 7.35 -1.66 -7.23
CA PRO A 345 7.23 -1.84 -8.67
C PRO A 345 6.74 -0.58 -9.40
N GLY A 346 5.83 0.20 -8.81
CA GLY A 346 5.26 1.39 -9.45
C GLY A 346 6.29 2.50 -9.65
N SER A 347 7.03 2.82 -8.60
CA SER A 347 8.06 3.85 -8.61
C SER A 347 9.31 3.42 -9.37
N SER A 348 9.69 2.14 -9.31
CA SER A 348 10.80 1.61 -10.12
C SER A 348 10.48 1.71 -11.62
N ALA A 349 9.27 1.33 -12.03
CA ALA A 349 8.82 1.45 -13.41
C ALA A 349 8.79 2.92 -13.88
N CYS A 350 8.31 3.83 -13.02
CA CYS A 350 8.31 5.27 -13.28
C CYS A 350 9.74 5.82 -13.44
N ALA A 351 10.66 5.49 -12.52
CA ALA A 351 12.06 5.92 -12.57
C ALA A 351 12.80 5.44 -13.83
N THR A 352 12.49 4.22 -14.27
CA THR A 352 13.10 3.63 -15.47
C THR A 352 12.57 4.30 -16.74
N SER A 353 11.26 4.34 -16.91
CA SER A 353 10.63 4.81 -18.15
C SER A 353 10.61 6.33 -18.33
N SER A 354 10.36 7.07 -17.25
CA SER A 354 10.02 8.51 -17.35
C SER A 354 11.24 9.41 -17.26
N PHE A 355 12.38 8.90 -16.80
CA PHE A 355 13.58 9.71 -16.52
C PHE A 355 14.83 9.26 -17.28
N GLU A 356 14.71 8.32 -18.21
CA GLU A 356 15.84 7.84 -19.03
C GLU A 356 16.52 8.99 -19.80
N HIS A 357 15.71 9.92 -20.31
CA HIS A 357 16.18 11.08 -21.07
C HIS A 357 16.81 12.18 -20.19
N ILE A 358 16.52 12.21 -18.89
CA ILE A 358 17.04 13.22 -17.95
C ILE A 358 18.32 12.70 -17.28
N LEU A 359 18.33 11.42 -16.91
CA LEU A 359 19.45 10.73 -16.30
C LEU A 359 19.61 9.41 -17.05
N PRO A 360 20.45 9.34 -18.10
CA PRO A 360 20.72 8.09 -18.79
C PRO A 360 21.24 7.07 -17.77
N THR A 361 20.80 5.82 -17.88
CA THR A 361 21.47 4.73 -17.18
C THR A 361 22.91 4.67 -17.70
N VAL A 362 23.87 4.99 -16.83
CA VAL A 362 25.27 4.68 -17.10
C VAL A 362 25.35 3.16 -17.15
N HIS A 363 25.34 2.59 -18.36
CA HIS A 363 25.63 1.17 -18.54
C HIS A 363 27.04 0.94 -17.99
N ARG A 364 27.11 0.35 -16.80
CA ARG A 364 28.32 0.07 -16.03
C ARG A 364 29.31 -0.91 -16.67
N ASP A 365 29.17 -1.20 -17.96
CA ASP A 365 30.07 -2.12 -18.66
C ASP A 365 31.45 -1.51 -18.93
N GLU A 366 31.59 -0.18 -18.90
CA GLU A 366 32.90 0.47 -19.09
C GLU A 366 33.67 0.73 -17.77
N ASP A 367 32.99 0.94 -16.64
CA ASP A 367 33.67 1.27 -15.36
C ASP A 367 34.07 0.06 -14.50
N LEU A 368 33.43 -1.11 -14.70
CA LEU A 368 33.86 -2.34 -14.03
C LEU A 368 35.23 -2.85 -14.54
N ASN A 369 35.61 -2.52 -15.78
CA ASN A 369 36.93 -2.88 -16.31
C ASN A 369 38.08 -1.99 -15.80
N VAL A 370 37.76 -0.82 -15.22
CA VAL A 370 38.77 0.09 -14.64
C VAL A 370 39.02 -0.20 -13.16
N LEU A 371 38.04 -0.74 -12.45
CA LEU A 371 38.18 -1.13 -11.03
C LEU A 371 38.67 -2.58 -10.82
N VAL A 372 38.69 -3.42 -11.85
CA VAL A 372 39.31 -4.76 -11.81
C VAL A 372 40.77 -4.75 -12.27
N ASN A 373 41.24 -3.68 -12.90
CA ASN A 373 42.62 -3.51 -13.37
C ASN A 373 43.43 -2.44 -12.59
N ARG A 374 43.00 -2.11 -11.37
CA ARG A 374 43.80 -1.39 -10.37
C ARG A 374 43.75 -2.16 -9.06
#